data_AF-A0AAD5WCS0-F1
#
_entry.id   AF-A0AAD5WCS0-F1
#
_cell.length_a   1.000
_cell.length_b   1.000
_cell.length_c   1.000
_cell.angle_alpha   90.00
_cell.angle_beta   90.00
_cell.angle_gamma   90.00
#
_symmetry.space_group_name_H-M   'P 1'
#
loop_
_entity.id
_entity.type
_entity.pdbx_description
1 polymer ?
#
loop_
_entity_poly.entity_id
_entity_poly.type
_entity_poly.pdbx_seq_one_letter_code
_entity_poly.pdbx_strand_id
1 'polypeptide(L)'
;RPAQAATGDANSAADGGCAVPPKDLRRLRVSGSCGKLGSNRRLQCEYTTGGYHALSAISALNLGADLVHVMCAPDAASVIKTYSPELIVCPGLDPERLLERMDAVVLGPGLGRCSQLSRLIDGSTRFLMAYGFLCESLRNDDIPALQSAILTPNMVEFSRLCESALGVHDVLNIKDQNQLQDLAARLSSHLNTSLFVKGKVDIITSPDGNVVIGDEEGCPRRCGGQGDVTSGTLAMFLLWASRNLSGSEAKLAAGLASSQLVRRCAKLAFSSIGRSMITTDLISNIPVVLQEIDKGK
;
A
#
# COMPACT_ATOMS: atom_id res chain seq x y z
N ARG A 1 30.23 68.75 -4.76
CA ARG A 1 28.85 68.97 -5.27
C ARG A 1 28.53 67.80 -6.19
N PRO A 2 27.32 67.25 -6.16
CA PRO A 2 26.56 66.60 -5.05
C PRO A 2 26.40 65.09 -5.43
N ALA A 3 25.64 64.19 -4.80
CA ALA A 3 25.01 63.92 -3.51
C ALA A 3 24.15 62.63 -3.71
N GLN A 4 23.61 62.09 -2.60
CA GLN A 4 22.54 61.08 -2.47
C GLN A 4 23.03 59.62 -2.47
N ALA A 5 23.06 58.85 -1.37
CA ALA A 5 22.14 58.62 -0.23
C ALA A 5 20.95 57.68 -0.55
N ALA A 6 20.65 56.83 0.45
CA ALA A 6 19.48 55.97 0.66
C ALA A 6 19.55 54.58 -0.02
N THR A 7 19.13 53.45 0.56
CA THR A 7 18.43 53.06 1.82
C THR A 7 18.31 51.53 1.82
N GLY A 8 18.11 50.90 3.00
CA GLY A 8 17.33 49.68 3.33
C GLY A 8 17.24 48.50 2.33
N ASP A 9 17.26 47.22 2.72
CA ASP A 9 16.66 46.63 3.90
C ASP A 9 17.16 45.19 4.10
N ALA A 10 17.06 44.73 5.35
CA ALA A 10 17.15 43.35 5.75
C ALA A 10 15.88 42.57 5.35
N ASN A 11 16.04 41.32 4.89
CA ASN A 11 15.09 40.20 5.05
C ASN A 11 15.85 38.91 4.71
N SER A 12 16.24 38.08 5.67
CA SER A 12 15.44 37.15 6.49
C SER A 12 15.04 35.86 5.75
N ALA A 13 15.53 34.76 6.33
CA ALA A 13 14.92 33.43 6.46
C ALA A 13 14.68 32.53 5.22
N ALA A 14 15.30 31.35 5.34
CA ALA A 14 14.73 30.02 5.13
C ALA A 14 14.17 29.67 3.75
N ASP A 15 14.89 28.79 3.04
CA ASP A 15 14.25 27.86 2.12
C ASP A 15 14.85 26.46 2.31
N GLY A 16 14.38 25.78 3.36
CA GLY A 16 14.52 24.34 3.52
C GLY A 16 13.50 23.67 2.62
N GLY A 17 13.80 23.59 1.33
CA GLY A 17 12.94 22.98 0.32
C GLY A 17 12.66 21.52 0.62
N CYS A 18 11.45 21.24 1.11
CA CYS A 18 10.89 19.90 1.21
C CYS A 18 10.75 19.33 -0.21
N ALA A 19 11.55 18.31 -0.53
CA ALA A 19 11.50 17.63 -1.82
C ALA A 19 10.17 16.86 -1.92
N VAL A 20 9.20 17.44 -2.62
CA VAL A 20 7.94 16.78 -2.99
C VAL A 20 8.29 15.58 -3.88
N PRO A 21 7.93 14.34 -3.52
CA PRO A 21 8.20 13.18 -4.37
C PRO A 21 7.44 13.33 -5.71
N PRO A 22 8.04 12.88 -6.81
CA PRO A 22 7.54 13.19 -8.15
C PRO A 22 6.15 12.59 -8.40
N LYS A 23 5.23 13.39 -8.96
CA LYS A 23 3.83 13.05 -9.30
C LYS A 23 3.66 12.00 -10.41
N ASP A 24 4.73 11.36 -10.85
CA ASP A 24 4.81 10.72 -12.15
C ASP A 24 5.33 9.28 -12.07
N LEU A 25 4.41 8.34 -12.34
CA LEU A 25 4.64 6.90 -12.51
C LEU A 25 5.85 6.56 -13.41
N ARG A 26 6.19 7.46 -14.35
CA ARG A 26 7.24 7.26 -15.35
C ARG A 26 8.66 7.06 -14.77
N ARG A 27 8.91 7.47 -13.52
CA ARG A 27 10.24 7.34 -12.88
C ARG A 27 10.48 6.00 -12.16
N LEU A 28 9.47 5.11 -12.08
CA LEU A 28 9.58 3.80 -11.38
C LEU A 28 9.99 2.64 -12.31
N ARG A 29 10.54 2.90 -13.49
CA ARG A 29 10.97 1.85 -14.42
C ARG A 29 12.27 1.18 -13.96
N VAL A 30 12.27 -0.15 -13.92
CA VAL A 30 13.49 -0.95 -13.77
C VAL A 30 13.49 -2.07 -14.80
N SER A 31 14.54 -2.13 -15.62
CA SER A 31 14.82 -3.27 -16.51
C SER A 31 15.63 -4.30 -15.73
N GLY A 32 15.10 -5.52 -15.57
CA GLY A 32 15.77 -6.65 -14.90
C GLY A 32 15.10 -7.09 -13.58
N SER A 33 14.87 -8.41 -13.48
CA SER A 33 14.28 -9.21 -12.39
C SER A 33 13.18 -8.50 -11.58
N CYS A 34 11.91 -8.81 -11.79
CA CYS A 34 10.73 -8.23 -11.14
C CYS A 34 10.29 -8.90 -9.82
N GLY A 35 11.15 -9.71 -9.20
CA GLY A 35 11.05 -10.08 -7.78
C GLY A 35 9.98 -11.10 -7.39
N LYS A 36 10.12 -11.63 -6.18
CA LYS A 36 9.25 -12.66 -5.58
C LYS A 36 8.35 -12.09 -4.49
N LEU A 37 7.04 -12.29 -4.61
CA LEU A 37 6.05 -11.83 -3.61
C LEU A 37 5.49 -12.99 -2.76
N GLY A 38 5.48 -12.89 -1.43
CA GLY A 38 4.92 -13.91 -0.52
C GLY A 38 3.68 -13.43 0.25
N SER A 39 2.62 -14.24 0.37
CA SER A 39 1.51 -14.04 1.33
C SER A 39 1.44 -15.20 2.33
N ASN A 40 1.03 -15.01 3.60
CA ASN A 40 1.08 -16.07 4.64
C ASN A 40 -0.31 -16.44 5.21
N ARG A 41 -0.48 -17.69 5.69
CA ARG A 41 -1.31 -18.06 6.86
C ARG A 41 -0.91 -19.44 7.41
N ARG A 42 -0.51 -19.48 8.68
CA ARG A 42 -0.62 -20.65 9.57
C ARG A 42 -1.34 -20.20 10.84
N LEU A 43 -2.24 -21.06 11.33
CA LEU A 43 -2.93 -21.07 12.65
C LEU A 43 -4.44 -20.85 12.63
N GLN A 44 -5.09 -21.79 13.32
CA GLN A 44 -6.51 -22.02 13.43
C GLN A 44 -7.24 -20.86 14.12
N CYS A 45 -7.97 -20.10 13.32
CA CYS A 45 -9.29 -19.60 13.68
C CYS A 45 -10.11 -19.69 12.38
N GLU A 46 -11.17 -20.49 12.42
CA GLU A 46 -12.17 -20.63 11.36
C GLU A 46 -12.51 -19.25 10.80
N TYR A 47 -12.24 -19.05 9.50
CA TYR A 47 -13.01 -18.28 8.52
C TYR A 47 -12.22 -18.34 7.21
N THR A 48 -12.82 -19.06 6.27
CA THR A 48 -12.39 -19.40 4.90
C THR A 48 -12.30 -18.13 4.05
N THR A 49 -11.11 -17.77 3.54
CA THR A 49 -10.93 -16.54 2.71
C THR A 49 -9.80 -16.66 1.67
N GLY A 50 -9.63 -17.82 1.02
CA GLY A 50 -8.56 -18.04 0.03
C GLY A 50 -8.55 -17.09 -1.19
N GLY A 51 -9.69 -16.48 -1.53
CA GLY A 51 -9.81 -15.62 -2.71
C GLY A 51 -9.02 -14.30 -2.64
N TYR A 52 -8.89 -13.70 -1.46
CA TYR A 52 -8.29 -12.35 -1.38
C TYR A 52 -6.76 -12.35 -1.54
N HIS A 53 -6.09 -13.40 -1.06
CA HIS A 53 -4.66 -13.63 -1.33
C HIS A 53 -4.40 -13.81 -2.83
N ALA A 54 -5.27 -14.57 -3.51
CA ALA A 54 -5.17 -14.79 -4.95
C ALA A 54 -5.33 -13.47 -5.73
N LEU A 55 -6.28 -12.61 -5.35
CA LEU A 55 -6.46 -11.31 -6.01
C LEU A 55 -5.23 -10.41 -5.88
N SER A 56 -4.64 -10.32 -4.69
CA SER A 56 -3.40 -9.55 -4.49
C SER A 56 -2.25 -10.11 -5.34
N ALA A 57 -2.07 -11.42 -5.32
CA ALA A 57 -1.03 -12.11 -6.06
C ALA A 57 -1.16 -11.97 -7.59
N ILE A 58 -2.37 -12.17 -8.12
CA ILE A 58 -2.67 -12.02 -9.55
C ILE A 58 -2.49 -10.56 -9.99
N SER A 59 -2.82 -9.59 -9.12
CA SER A 59 -2.60 -8.17 -9.41
C SER A 59 -1.11 -7.85 -9.55
N ALA A 60 -0.27 -8.42 -8.68
CA ALA A 60 1.19 -8.28 -8.79
C ALA A 60 1.74 -8.91 -10.07
N LEU A 61 1.26 -10.11 -10.44
CA LEU A 61 1.62 -10.75 -11.72
C LEU A 61 1.24 -9.89 -12.93
N ASN A 62 0.00 -9.38 -12.97
CA ASN A 62 -0.47 -8.52 -14.06
C ASN A 62 0.28 -7.18 -14.13
N LEU A 63 0.78 -6.69 -13.00
CA LEU A 63 1.64 -5.51 -12.97
C LEU A 63 3.06 -5.81 -13.49
N GLY A 64 3.52 -7.05 -13.36
CA GLY A 64 4.79 -7.52 -13.94
C GLY A 64 5.73 -8.20 -12.96
N ALA A 65 5.24 -8.76 -11.85
CA ALA A 65 6.04 -9.61 -10.97
C ALA A 65 6.56 -10.84 -11.73
N ASP A 66 7.82 -11.22 -11.53
CA ASP A 66 8.39 -12.42 -12.17
C ASP A 66 7.79 -13.69 -11.58
N LEU A 67 7.67 -13.71 -10.24
CA LEU A 67 7.23 -14.88 -9.49
C LEU A 67 6.39 -14.43 -8.30
N VAL A 68 5.26 -15.07 -8.08
CA VAL A 68 4.43 -14.82 -6.91
C VAL A 68 4.17 -16.12 -6.16
N HIS A 69 4.57 -16.12 -4.90
CA HIS A 69 4.35 -17.19 -3.94
C HIS A 69 3.16 -16.86 -3.06
N VAL A 70 2.19 -17.76 -3.01
CA VAL A 70 1.03 -17.64 -2.12
C VAL A 70 1.17 -18.71 -1.06
N MET A 71 1.61 -18.34 0.14
CA MET A 71 1.46 -19.23 1.28
C MET A 71 0.06 -19.09 1.86
N CYS A 72 -0.49 -20.22 2.22
CA CYS A 72 -1.85 -20.34 2.70
C CYS A 72 -1.99 -21.58 3.58
N ALA A 73 -3.14 -21.68 4.24
CA ALA A 73 -3.53 -22.92 4.90
C ALA A 73 -3.63 -24.06 3.85
N PRO A 74 -3.25 -25.30 4.21
CA PRO A 74 -3.33 -26.44 3.29
C PRO A 74 -4.69 -26.58 2.60
N ASP A 75 -5.78 -26.35 3.32
CA ASP A 75 -7.15 -26.47 2.81
C ASP A 75 -7.50 -25.42 1.74
N ALA A 76 -6.85 -24.25 1.77
CA ALA A 76 -7.06 -23.19 0.78
C ALA A 76 -6.20 -23.39 -0.48
N ALA A 77 -5.16 -24.22 -0.42
CA ALA A 77 -4.15 -24.30 -1.47
C ALA A 77 -4.70 -24.87 -2.78
N SER A 78 -5.54 -25.91 -2.71
CA SER A 78 -6.17 -26.50 -3.91
C SER A 78 -7.02 -25.46 -4.64
N VAL A 79 -7.86 -24.72 -3.92
CA VAL A 79 -8.72 -23.67 -4.47
C VAL A 79 -7.89 -22.53 -5.07
N ILE A 80 -6.86 -22.07 -4.36
CA ILE A 80 -6.01 -20.96 -4.83
C ILE A 80 -5.31 -21.34 -6.13
N LYS A 81 -4.80 -22.57 -6.24
CA LYS A 81 -4.17 -23.09 -7.47
C LYS A 81 -5.12 -23.07 -8.68
N THR A 82 -6.44 -23.14 -8.47
CA THR A 82 -7.39 -23.07 -9.59
C THR A 82 -7.59 -21.65 -10.15
N TYR A 83 -7.21 -20.60 -9.43
CA TYR A 83 -7.37 -19.23 -9.92
C TYR A 83 -6.35 -18.85 -10.99
N SER A 84 -5.11 -19.35 -10.89
CA SER A 84 -4.08 -19.11 -11.88
C SER A 84 -2.94 -20.15 -11.79
N PRO A 85 -2.48 -20.71 -12.92
CA PRO A 85 -1.35 -21.63 -12.95
C PRO A 85 0.01 -20.96 -12.67
N GLU A 86 0.09 -19.62 -12.80
CA GLU A 86 1.32 -18.85 -12.56
C GLU A 86 1.63 -18.65 -11.08
N LEU A 87 0.66 -18.96 -10.20
CA LEU A 87 0.82 -18.81 -8.75
C LEU A 87 1.59 -20.00 -8.16
N ILE A 88 2.70 -19.72 -7.47
CA ILE A 88 3.43 -20.73 -6.70
C ILE A 88 2.79 -20.85 -5.32
N VAL A 89 1.81 -21.73 -5.20
CA VAL A 89 1.05 -21.90 -3.95
C VAL A 89 1.80 -22.85 -3.00
N CYS A 90 2.18 -22.33 -1.84
CA CYS A 90 3.02 -22.99 -0.83
C CYS A 90 2.20 -23.30 0.45
N PRO A 91 1.47 -24.43 0.52
CA PRO A 91 0.68 -24.79 1.70
C PRO A 91 1.55 -25.12 2.92
N GLY A 92 1.23 -24.52 4.07
CA GLY A 92 1.78 -24.96 5.36
C GLY A 92 3.30 -24.84 5.53
N LEU A 93 3.97 -24.07 4.66
CA LEU A 93 5.41 -23.82 4.72
C LEU A 93 5.76 -22.96 5.93
N ASP A 94 6.95 -23.17 6.49
CA ASP A 94 7.52 -22.31 7.52
C ASP A 94 7.78 -20.89 6.95
N PRO A 95 7.14 -19.84 7.50
CA PRO A 95 7.24 -18.49 6.97
C PRO A 95 8.67 -17.96 6.89
N GLU A 96 9.48 -18.20 7.93
CA GLU A 96 10.82 -17.62 8.05
C GLU A 96 11.69 -17.98 6.84
N ARG A 97 11.70 -19.25 6.43
CA ARG A 97 12.48 -19.75 5.29
C ARG A 97 12.05 -19.18 3.94
N LEU A 98 10.78 -18.84 3.78
CA LEU A 98 10.30 -18.24 2.53
C LEU A 98 10.57 -16.74 2.51
N LEU A 99 10.31 -16.06 3.62
CA LEU A 99 10.47 -14.60 3.74
C LEU A 99 11.92 -14.16 3.47
N GLU A 100 12.91 -14.96 3.85
CA GLU A 100 14.33 -14.73 3.51
C GLU A 100 14.62 -14.67 2.00
N ARG A 101 13.76 -15.26 1.18
CA ARG A 101 13.95 -15.37 -0.28
C ARG A 101 13.05 -14.41 -1.08
N MET A 102 12.19 -13.65 -0.40
CA MET A 102 11.25 -12.73 -1.03
C MET A 102 11.82 -11.31 -1.02
N ASP A 103 11.63 -10.60 -2.13
CA ASP A 103 12.06 -9.20 -2.24
C ASP A 103 11.04 -8.24 -1.61
N ALA A 104 9.75 -8.64 -1.65
CA ALA A 104 8.63 -7.93 -1.05
C ALA A 104 7.60 -8.94 -0.55
N VAL A 105 6.87 -8.57 0.49
CA VAL A 105 5.92 -9.48 1.17
C VAL A 105 4.62 -8.73 1.38
N VAL A 106 3.48 -9.35 1.08
CA VAL A 106 2.17 -8.82 1.43
C VAL A 106 1.59 -9.64 2.57
N LEU A 107 1.61 -9.05 3.76
CA LEU A 107 0.95 -9.62 4.94
C LEU A 107 -0.46 -9.05 5.00
N GLY A 108 -1.47 -9.86 4.72
CA GLY A 108 -2.82 -9.31 4.73
C GLY A 108 -3.97 -10.26 4.47
N PRO A 109 -4.61 -10.21 3.31
CA PRO A 109 -6.06 -10.22 3.28
C PRO A 109 -6.65 -11.60 3.62
N GLY A 110 -7.35 -11.71 4.76
CA GLY A 110 -7.90 -12.97 5.27
C GLY A 110 -7.10 -13.64 6.39
N LEU A 111 -6.01 -13.02 6.86
CA LEU A 111 -5.19 -13.54 7.97
C LEU A 111 -5.97 -13.72 9.29
N GLY A 112 -7.08 -13.03 9.48
CA GLY A 112 -7.87 -13.07 10.71
C GLY A 112 -7.08 -12.54 11.91
N ARG A 113 -7.42 -13.01 13.12
CA ARG A 113 -6.75 -12.60 14.36
C ARG A 113 -5.54 -13.48 14.64
N CYS A 114 -4.31 -13.00 14.43
CA CYS A 114 -3.10 -13.81 14.67
C CYS A 114 -2.03 -13.04 15.45
N SER A 115 -1.78 -13.46 16.70
CA SER A 115 -0.76 -12.93 17.61
C SER A 115 0.68 -13.23 17.20
N GLN A 116 0.90 -14.06 16.16
CA GLN A 116 2.24 -14.44 15.71
C GLN A 116 2.81 -13.52 14.63
N LEU A 117 2.06 -12.52 14.18
CA LEU A 117 2.54 -11.62 13.14
C LEU A 117 3.78 -10.83 13.58
N SER A 118 3.89 -10.49 14.86
CA SER A 118 5.08 -9.83 15.45
C SER A 118 6.38 -10.58 15.17
N ARG A 119 6.34 -11.92 15.14
CA ARG A 119 7.51 -12.76 14.84
C ARG A 119 7.95 -12.72 13.37
N LEU A 120 7.03 -12.41 12.46
CA LEU A 120 7.30 -12.35 11.02
C LEU A 120 7.84 -11.00 10.57
N ILE A 121 7.67 -9.98 11.40
CA ILE A 121 8.03 -8.60 11.06
C ILE A 121 9.46 -8.26 11.50
N ASP A 122 10.11 -9.16 12.23
CA ASP A 122 11.52 -9.03 12.61
C ASP A 122 12.40 -9.60 11.50
N GLY A 123 12.82 -8.76 10.56
CA GLY A 123 13.65 -9.18 9.44
C GLY A 123 14.03 -8.07 8.47
N SER A 124 15.18 -8.25 7.82
CA SER A 124 15.80 -7.38 6.82
C SER A 124 15.04 -7.17 5.50
N THR A 125 13.79 -7.66 5.41
CA THR A 125 12.95 -7.60 4.20
C THR A 125 12.06 -6.34 4.20
N ARG A 126 11.81 -5.77 3.02
CA ARG A 126 10.86 -4.66 2.85
C ARG A 126 9.43 -5.22 2.87
N PHE A 127 8.80 -5.22 4.03
CA PHE A 127 7.45 -5.76 4.20
C PHE A 127 6.39 -4.76 3.72
N LEU A 128 5.34 -5.23 3.06
CA LEU A 128 4.08 -4.50 2.91
C LEU A 128 3.00 -5.18 3.75
N MET A 129 2.24 -4.36 4.48
CA MET A 129 1.26 -4.86 5.44
C MET A 129 -0.14 -4.35 5.08
N ALA A 130 -0.93 -5.23 4.49
CA ALA A 130 -2.31 -4.99 4.12
C ALA A 130 -3.24 -5.38 5.28
N TYR A 131 -3.58 -4.42 6.13
CA TYR A 131 -4.04 -4.73 7.48
C TYR A 131 -5.51 -4.37 7.76
N GLY A 132 -6.29 -5.37 8.23
CA GLY A 132 -7.61 -5.18 8.88
C GLY A 132 -7.67 -5.55 10.38
N PHE A 133 -6.63 -6.23 10.89
CA PHE A 133 -6.52 -6.77 12.25
C PHE A 133 -5.83 -5.84 13.30
N LEU A 134 -5.13 -4.76 12.90
CA LEU A 134 -4.10 -4.09 13.73
C LEU A 134 -4.74 -3.33 14.90
N CYS A 135 -6.00 -2.96 14.75
CA CYS A 135 -6.75 -2.16 15.72
C CYS A 135 -6.89 -2.84 17.09
N GLU A 136 -6.90 -4.18 17.14
CA GLU A 136 -7.06 -4.91 18.40
C GLU A 136 -5.69 -5.20 19.05
N SER A 137 -4.63 -5.41 18.24
CA SER A 137 -3.25 -5.53 18.72
C SER A 137 -2.68 -4.20 19.23
N LEU A 138 -3.14 -3.05 18.71
CA LEU A 138 -2.72 -1.72 19.20
C LEU A 138 -3.25 -1.39 20.60
N ARG A 139 -4.29 -2.09 21.07
CA ARG A 139 -4.83 -1.87 22.42
C ARG A 139 -3.93 -2.37 23.54
N ASN A 140 -2.90 -3.15 23.21
CA ASN A 140 -2.01 -3.79 24.18
C ASN A 140 -0.56 -3.30 24.10
N ASP A 141 -0.28 -2.13 23.49
CA ASP A 141 1.06 -1.51 23.38
C ASP A 141 2.17 -2.36 22.69
N ASP A 142 1.82 -3.52 22.12
CA ASP A 142 2.78 -4.55 21.69
C ASP A 142 3.08 -4.57 20.17
N ILE A 143 2.71 -3.52 19.41
CA ILE A 143 3.09 -3.47 18.00
C ILE A 143 4.46 -2.82 17.87
N PRO A 144 5.50 -3.59 17.47
CA PRO A 144 6.82 -3.01 17.24
C PRO A 144 6.74 -1.95 16.14
N ALA A 145 7.65 -0.97 16.16
CA ALA A 145 7.74 0.04 15.11
C ALA A 145 8.07 -0.64 13.76
N LEU A 146 7.18 -0.52 12.78
CA LEU A 146 7.31 -1.19 11.49
C LEU A 146 7.89 -0.25 10.44
N GLN A 147 9.12 0.20 10.71
CA GLN A 147 9.80 1.18 9.86
C GLN A 147 10.00 0.70 8.42
N SER A 148 10.06 -0.60 8.16
CA SER A 148 10.14 -1.15 6.80
C SER A 148 8.78 -1.26 6.10
N ALA A 149 7.67 -1.12 6.86
CA ALA A 149 6.33 -1.38 6.37
C ALA A 149 5.58 -0.15 5.84
N ILE A 150 4.54 -0.44 5.07
CA ILE A 150 3.42 0.48 4.80
C ILE A 150 2.14 -0.23 5.24
N LEU A 151 1.33 0.43 6.08
CA LEU A 151 0.00 -0.05 6.46
C LEU A 151 -1.03 0.51 5.49
N THR A 152 -1.97 -0.30 5.03
CA THR A 152 -2.99 0.16 4.05
C THR A 152 -4.42 0.21 4.62
N PRO A 153 -4.72 0.96 5.70
CA PRO A 153 -6.05 0.97 6.27
C PRO A 153 -7.09 1.60 5.33
N ASN A 154 -8.29 1.05 5.28
CA ASN A 154 -9.47 1.77 4.81
C ASN A 154 -9.97 2.76 5.88
N MET A 155 -10.90 3.66 5.55
CA MET A 155 -11.40 4.66 6.52
C MET A 155 -11.92 4.10 7.84
N VAL A 156 -12.54 2.91 7.85
CA VAL A 156 -13.01 2.26 9.09
C VAL A 156 -11.85 1.73 9.91
N GLU A 157 -10.88 1.08 9.26
CA GLU A 157 -9.63 0.64 9.90
C GLU A 157 -8.87 1.85 10.45
N PHE A 158 -8.71 2.91 9.66
CA PHE A 158 -8.04 4.15 10.04
C PHE A 158 -8.69 4.82 11.26
N SER A 159 -10.02 4.90 11.29
CA SER A 159 -10.75 5.43 12.45
C SER A 159 -10.44 4.65 13.73
N ARG A 160 -10.42 3.31 13.65
CA ARG A 160 -10.11 2.45 14.80
C ARG A 160 -8.65 2.54 15.23
N LEU A 161 -7.71 2.72 14.28
CA LEU A 161 -6.31 2.96 14.59
C LEU A 161 -6.13 4.31 15.32
N CYS A 162 -6.79 5.37 14.84
CA CYS A 162 -6.76 6.68 15.49
C CYS A 162 -7.34 6.64 16.90
N GLU A 163 -8.45 5.92 17.10
CA GLU A 163 -9.04 5.74 18.42
C GLU A 163 -8.09 4.99 19.36
N SER A 164 -7.49 3.90 18.90
CA SER A 164 -6.67 3.03 19.75
C SER A 164 -5.28 3.64 20.05
N ALA A 165 -4.65 4.30 19.08
CA ALA A 165 -3.29 4.83 19.22
C ALA A 165 -3.25 6.30 19.66
N LEU A 166 -4.24 7.12 19.26
CA LEU A 166 -4.24 8.57 19.52
C LEU A 166 -5.39 9.02 20.42
N GLY A 167 -6.32 8.14 20.79
CA GLY A 167 -7.53 8.51 21.54
C GLY A 167 -8.48 9.41 20.76
N VAL A 168 -8.39 9.44 19.42
CA VAL A 168 -9.24 10.30 18.57
C VAL A 168 -10.46 9.51 18.11
N HIS A 169 -11.63 9.93 18.56
CA HIS A 169 -12.93 9.35 18.19
C HIS A 169 -13.57 10.07 17.00
N ASP A 170 -14.64 9.49 16.45
CA ASP A 170 -15.48 10.08 15.39
C ASP A 170 -14.77 10.47 14.08
N VAL A 171 -13.65 9.83 13.76
CA VAL A 171 -12.85 10.10 12.54
C VAL A 171 -13.66 9.96 11.25
N LEU A 172 -14.65 9.06 11.22
CA LEU A 172 -15.51 8.84 10.05
C LEU A 172 -16.40 10.06 9.70
N ASN A 173 -16.62 10.96 10.66
CA ASN A 173 -17.43 12.17 10.46
C ASN A 173 -16.61 13.38 10.00
N ILE A 174 -15.27 13.26 9.97
CA ILE A 174 -14.38 14.32 9.49
C ILE A 174 -14.56 14.48 7.98
N LYS A 175 -15.08 15.64 7.57
CA LYS A 175 -15.28 15.99 6.15
C LYS A 175 -14.11 16.78 5.57
N ASP A 176 -13.35 17.47 6.42
CA ASP A 176 -12.20 18.26 5.98
C ASP A 176 -11.03 17.33 5.64
N GLN A 177 -10.59 17.41 4.40
CA GLN A 177 -9.50 16.60 3.88
C GLN A 177 -8.15 17.00 4.50
N ASN A 178 -7.95 18.27 4.87
CA ASN A 178 -6.72 18.71 5.52
C ASN A 178 -6.62 18.11 6.93
N GLN A 179 -7.73 18.14 7.67
CA GLN A 179 -7.81 17.54 8.99
C GLN A 179 -7.56 16.02 8.97
N LEU A 180 -8.03 15.31 7.94
CA LEU A 180 -7.71 13.89 7.73
C LEU A 180 -6.22 13.65 7.40
N GLN A 181 -5.59 14.53 6.62
CA GLN A 181 -4.17 14.45 6.30
C GLN A 181 -3.30 14.64 7.54
N ASP A 182 -3.60 15.66 8.35
CA ASP A 182 -2.89 15.94 9.60
C ASP A 182 -3.03 14.77 10.58
N LEU A 183 -4.24 14.19 10.68
CA LEU A 183 -4.48 13.03 11.53
C LEU A 183 -3.70 11.80 11.04
N ALA A 184 -3.65 11.57 9.73
CA ALA A 184 -2.87 10.48 9.15
C ALA A 184 -1.37 10.65 9.41
N ALA A 185 -0.83 11.86 9.24
CA ALA A 185 0.57 12.17 9.52
C ALA A 185 0.90 11.98 11.01
N ARG A 186 0.03 12.43 11.92
CA ARG A 186 0.17 12.21 13.37
C ARG A 186 0.17 10.73 13.72
N LEU A 187 -0.75 9.94 13.15
CA LEU A 187 -0.81 8.50 13.38
C LEU A 187 0.44 7.79 12.85
N SER A 188 0.88 8.14 11.64
CA SER A 188 2.09 7.62 10.99
C SER A 188 3.35 7.87 11.84
N SER A 189 3.49 9.09 12.36
CA SER A 189 4.59 9.47 13.25
C SER A 189 4.53 8.72 14.58
N HIS A 190 3.34 8.63 15.20
CA HIS A 190 3.14 7.90 16.46
C HIS A 190 3.46 6.40 16.34
N LEU A 191 3.03 5.76 15.25
CA LEU A 191 3.31 4.34 14.98
C LEU A 191 4.71 4.10 14.40
N ASN A 192 5.45 5.17 14.09
CA ASN A 192 6.71 5.13 13.35
C ASN A 192 6.65 4.23 12.11
N THR A 193 5.51 4.29 11.39
CA THR A 193 5.18 3.41 10.26
C THR A 193 4.44 4.19 9.19
N SER A 194 4.80 4.01 7.91
CA SER A 194 4.13 4.67 6.80
C SER A 194 2.69 4.17 6.61
N LEU A 195 1.79 5.06 6.20
CA LEU A 195 0.37 4.75 5.97
C LEU A 195 -0.04 5.02 4.53
N PHE A 196 -0.93 4.17 4.01
CA PHE A 196 -1.74 4.39 2.81
C PHE A 196 -3.21 4.29 3.27
N VAL A 197 -3.81 5.43 3.56
CA VAL A 197 -5.22 5.52 3.96
C VAL A 197 -6.10 5.54 2.72
N LYS A 198 -6.85 4.45 2.50
CA LYS A 198 -7.75 4.29 1.35
C LYS A 198 -9.06 5.03 1.59
N GLY A 199 -9.45 5.88 0.65
CA GLY A 199 -10.66 6.70 0.78
C GLY A 199 -11.21 7.20 -0.55
N LYS A 200 -12.08 8.22 -0.50
CA LYS A 200 -12.49 8.95 -1.72
C LYS A 200 -11.26 9.54 -2.41
N VAL A 201 -10.36 10.07 -1.60
CA VAL A 201 -8.99 10.42 -1.95
C VAL A 201 -8.08 9.55 -1.10
N ASP A 202 -6.99 9.04 -1.68
CA ASP A 202 -6.01 8.27 -0.92
C ASP A 202 -4.99 9.21 -0.28
N ILE A 203 -4.66 8.96 0.99
CA ILE A 203 -3.64 9.73 1.72
C ILE A 203 -2.47 8.78 1.99
N ILE A 204 -1.29 9.11 1.47
CA ILE A 204 -0.08 8.33 1.69
C ILE A 204 0.89 9.19 2.49
N THR A 205 1.35 8.69 3.63
CA THR A 205 2.20 9.45 4.56
C THR A 205 3.29 8.60 5.18
N SER A 206 4.38 9.24 5.59
CA SER A 206 5.52 8.63 6.25
C SER A 206 5.79 9.24 7.64
N PRO A 207 6.57 8.57 8.51
CA PRO A 207 6.77 9.00 9.90
C PRO A 207 7.47 10.35 10.06
N ASP A 208 8.19 10.78 9.02
CA ASP A 208 8.85 12.08 8.89
C ASP A 208 7.88 13.25 8.62
N GLY A 209 6.57 12.99 8.56
CA GLY A 209 5.53 14.00 8.38
C GLY A 209 5.21 14.32 6.91
N ASN A 210 5.89 13.69 5.95
CA ASN A 210 5.58 13.89 4.54
C ASN A 210 4.24 13.24 4.18
N VAL A 211 3.47 13.92 3.33
CA VAL A 211 2.15 13.49 2.86
C VAL A 211 2.06 13.68 1.34
N VAL A 212 1.55 12.68 0.65
CA VAL A 212 1.16 12.75 -0.76
C VAL A 212 -0.28 12.28 -0.93
N ILE A 213 -0.95 12.87 -1.92
CA ILE A 213 -2.37 12.70 -2.14
C ILE A 213 -2.60 12.01 -3.47
N GLY A 214 -3.29 10.87 -3.43
CA GLY A 214 -3.78 10.16 -4.61
C GLY A 214 -5.22 10.57 -4.91
N ASP A 215 -5.37 11.63 -5.70
CA ASP A 215 -6.66 12.24 -6.08
C ASP A 215 -7.13 11.91 -7.50
N GLU A 216 -6.46 10.96 -8.17
CA GLU A 216 -6.88 10.45 -9.47
C GLU A 216 -8.35 10.01 -9.42
N GLU A 217 -9.10 10.36 -10.47
CA GLU A 217 -10.51 10.00 -10.56
C GLU A 217 -10.66 8.47 -10.61
N GLY A 218 -11.27 7.90 -9.58
CA GLY A 218 -11.57 6.48 -9.51
C GLY A 218 -12.90 6.13 -10.19
N CYS A 219 -13.66 5.25 -9.56
CA CYS A 219 -15.02 4.91 -10.01
C CYS A 219 -16.02 5.02 -8.85
N PRO A 220 -17.32 5.19 -9.14
CA PRO A 220 -18.36 5.27 -8.11
C PRO A 220 -18.70 3.89 -7.49
N ARG A 221 -18.01 2.81 -7.89
CA ARG A 221 -18.30 1.43 -7.49
C ARG A 221 -17.16 0.85 -6.65
N ARG A 222 -17.48 0.47 -5.41
CA ARG A 222 -16.55 -0.26 -4.52
C ARG A 222 -16.80 -1.77 -4.54
N CYS A 223 -16.14 -2.52 -5.43
CA CYS A 223 -16.22 -3.99 -5.40
C CYS A 223 -15.34 -4.58 -4.28
N GLY A 224 -15.77 -5.71 -3.71
CA GLY A 224 -15.00 -6.41 -2.68
C GLY A 224 -13.76 -7.03 -3.29
N GLY A 225 -12.58 -6.69 -2.78
CA GLY A 225 -11.28 -7.14 -3.30
C GLY A 225 -10.39 -6.03 -3.88
N GLN A 226 -10.91 -4.81 -4.08
CA GLN A 226 -10.09 -3.68 -4.59
C GLN A 226 -8.86 -3.38 -3.71
N GLY A 227 -9.00 -3.51 -2.39
CA GLY A 227 -7.88 -3.33 -1.47
C GLY A 227 -6.77 -4.37 -1.63
N ASP A 228 -7.11 -5.57 -2.10
CA ASP A 228 -6.14 -6.64 -2.36
C ASP A 228 -5.32 -6.33 -3.61
N VAL A 229 -5.99 -5.77 -4.63
CA VAL A 229 -5.33 -5.22 -5.82
C VAL A 229 -4.33 -4.14 -5.40
N THR A 230 -4.77 -3.13 -4.62
CA THR A 230 -3.89 -2.07 -4.12
C THR A 230 -2.67 -2.63 -3.38
N SER A 231 -2.86 -3.69 -2.59
CA SER A 231 -1.78 -4.31 -1.85
C SER A 231 -0.77 -5.01 -2.78
N GLY A 232 -1.26 -5.75 -3.77
CA GLY A 232 -0.40 -6.42 -4.76
C GLY A 232 0.38 -5.42 -5.61
N THR A 233 -0.29 -4.37 -6.09
CA THR A 233 0.33 -3.33 -6.90
C THR A 233 1.31 -2.47 -6.10
N LEU A 234 0.97 -2.14 -4.84
CA LEU A 234 1.84 -1.37 -3.96
C LEU A 234 3.13 -2.10 -3.64
N ALA A 235 3.09 -3.42 -3.41
CA ALA A 235 4.30 -4.19 -3.11
C ALA A 235 5.30 -4.16 -4.28
N MET A 236 4.78 -4.31 -5.51
CA MET A 236 5.59 -4.23 -6.73
C MET A 236 6.17 -2.83 -6.95
N PHE A 237 5.35 -1.79 -6.84
CA PHE A 237 5.86 -0.43 -6.95
C PHE A 237 6.86 -0.10 -5.84
N LEU A 238 6.67 -0.61 -4.62
CA LEU A 238 7.62 -0.41 -3.54
C LEU A 238 8.95 -1.09 -3.85
N LEU A 239 8.91 -2.33 -4.36
CA LEU A 239 10.11 -3.03 -4.80
C LEU A 239 10.88 -2.22 -5.87
N TRP A 240 10.20 -1.77 -6.92
CA TRP A 240 10.83 -0.99 -7.99
C TRP A 240 11.32 0.38 -7.52
N ALA A 241 10.51 1.12 -6.75
CA ALA A 241 10.87 2.41 -6.20
C ALA A 241 12.12 2.31 -5.33
N SER A 242 12.19 1.29 -4.50
CA SER A 242 13.27 1.14 -3.54
C SER A 242 14.60 0.68 -4.15
N ARG A 243 14.68 0.51 -5.47
CA ARG A 243 15.94 0.34 -6.22
C ARG A 243 16.60 1.68 -6.56
N ASN A 244 15.79 2.73 -6.71
CA ASN A 244 16.24 4.06 -7.14
C ASN A 244 16.08 5.12 -6.06
N LEU A 245 15.17 4.90 -5.09
CA LEU A 245 14.79 5.82 -4.03
C LEU A 245 15.05 5.18 -2.66
N SER A 246 15.24 6.00 -1.64
CA SER A 246 15.50 5.54 -0.27
C SER A 246 14.34 5.81 0.68
N GLY A 247 14.15 4.91 1.66
CA GLY A 247 13.31 5.16 2.84
C GLY A 247 11.88 5.61 2.52
N SER A 248 11.46 6.72 3.14
CA SER A 248 10.13 7.32 2.98
C SER A 248 9.80 7.68 1.54
N GLU A 249 10.76 8.21 0.77
CA GLU A 249 10.51 8.68 -0.60
C GLU A 249 10.05 7.52 -1.50
N ALA A 250 10.69 6.36 -1.39
CA ALA A 250 10.30 5.16 -2.12
C ALA A 250 8.86 4.73 -1.79
N LYS A 251 8.48 4.81 -0.51
CA LYS A 251 7.14 4.43 -0.04
C LYS A 251 6.06 5.40 -0.51
N LEU A 252 6.32 6.71 -0.45
CA LEU A 252 5.39 7.72 -0.94
C LEU A 252 5.19 7.60 -2.46
N ALA A 253 6.29 7.45 -3.22
CA ALA A 253 6.24 7.25 -4.66
C ALA A 253 5.48 5.97 -5.04
N ALA A 254 5.76 4.86 -4.35
CA ALA A 254 5.06 3.60 -4.57
C ALA A 254 3.58 3.66 -4.22
N GLY A 255 3.24 4.34 -3.12
CA GLY A 255 1.86 4.60 -2.72
C GLY A 255 1.09 5.40 -3.77
N LEU A 256 1.65 6.52 -4.21
CA LEU A 256 1.04 7.35 -5.25
C LEU A 256 0.86 6.58 -6.56
N ALA A 257 1.88 5.83 -6.99
CA ALA A 257 1.83 5.00 -8.18
C ALA A 257 0.74 3.92 -8.12
N SER A 258 0.66 3.20 -7.00
CA SER A 258 -0.37 2.19 -6.77
C SER A 258 -1.77 2.80 -6.77
N SER A 259 -1.96 3.95 -6.10
CA SER A 259 -3.22 4.69 -6.09
C SER A 259 -3.68 5.06 -7.50
N GLN A 260 -2.81 5.71 -8.28
CA GLN A 260 -3.10 6.13 -9.65
C GLN A 260 -3.46 4.94 -10.55
N LEU A 261 -2.66 3.86 -10.53
CA LEU A 261 -2.89 2.68 -11.35
C LEU A 261 -4.26 2.05 -11.03
N VAL A 262 -4.53 1.77 -9.75
CA VAL A 262 -5.77 1.09 -9.34
C VAL A 262 -6.99 1.96 -9.64
N ARG A 263 -6.91 3.28 -9.42
CA ARG A 263 -8.00 4.21 -9.71
C ARG A 263 -8.30 4.28 -11.20
N ARG A 264 -7.28 4.38 -12.06
CA ARG A 264 -7.44 4.34 -13.53
C ARG A 264 -8.03 3.02 -14.01
N CYS A 265 -7.54 1.88 -13.51
CA CYS A 265 -8.08 0.57 -13.84
C CYS A 265 -9.56 0.45 -13.44
N ALA A 266 -9.90 0.94 -12.24
CA ALA A 266 -11.27 0.94 -11.76
C ALA A 266 -12.18 1.83 -12.60
N LYS A 267 -11.69 3.01 -13.02
CA LYS A 267 -12.42 3.93 -13.89
C LYS A 267 -12.71 3.28 -15.25
N LEU A 268 -11.70 2.70 -15.90
CA LEU A 268 -11.86 2.01 -17.20
C LEU A 268 -12.80 0.80 -17.11
N ALA A 269 -12.64 -0.04 -16.08
CA ALA A 269 -13.53 -1.19 -15.85
C ALA A 269 -14.97 -0.73 -15.59
N PHE A 270 -15.18 0.34 -14.83
CA PHE A 270 -16.51 0.87 -14.59
C PHE A 270 -17.13 1.53 -15.83
N SER A 271 -16.34 2.24 -16.64
CA SER A 271 -16.84 2.84 -17.88
C SER A 271 -17.34 1.80 -18.89
N SER A 272 -16.78 0.59 -18.88
CA SER A 272 -17.18 -0.51 -19.77
C SER A 272 -18.30 -1.37 -19.20
N ILE A 273 -18.24 -1.71 -17.91
CA ILE A 273 -19.15 -2.70 -17.28
C ILE A 273 -20.25 -2.05 -16.44
N GLY A 274 -19.99 -0.85 -15.91
CA GLY A 274 -20.91 -0.13 -15.04
C GLY A 274 -21.13 -0.83 -13.69
N ARG A 275 -22.38 -0.91 -13.25
CA ARG A 275 -22.74 -1.33 -11.89
C ARG A 275 -22.30 -2.75 -11.54
N SER A 276 -22.22 -3.65 -12.53
CA SER A 276 -21.85 -5.06 -12.36
C SER A 276 -20.35 -5.30 -12.21
N MET A 277 -19.50 -4.26 -12.29
CA MET A 277 -18.05 -4.38 -12.16
C MET A 277 -17.64 -5.15 -10.89
N ILE A 278 -16.80 -6.17 -11.08
CA ILE A 278 -16.14 -6.97 -10.05
C ILE A 278 -14.62 -6.74 -10.06
N THR A 279 -13.90 -7.31 -9.10
CA THR A 279 -12.47 -7.03 -8.93
C THR A 279 -11.59 -7.59 -10.04
N THR A 280 -11.95 -8.73 -10.61
CA THR A 280 -11.22 -9.31 -11.74
C THR A 280 -11.28 -8.41 -12.98
N ASP A 281 -12.39 -7.70 -13.20
CA ASP A 281 -12.51 -6.74 -14.30
C ASP A 281 -11.51 -5.59 -14.15
N LEU A 282 -11.30 -5.12 -12.93
CA LEU A 282 -10.28 -4.12 -12.61
C LEU A 282 -8.88 -4.67 -12.90
N ILE A 283 -8.58 -5.89 -12.44
CA ILE A 283 -7.27 -6.55 -12.67
C ILE A 283 -6.98 -6.67 -14.18
N SER A 284 -7.97 -7.06 -14.99
CA SER A 284 -7.83 -7.19 -16.44
C SER A 284 -7.45 -5.89 -17.16
N ASN A 285 -7.66 -4.73 -16.53
CA ASN A 285 -7.27 -3.43 -17.07
C ASN A 285 -5.82 -3.03 -16.72
N ILE A 286 -5.15 -3.72 -15.80
CA ILE A 286 -3.76 -3.39 -15.40
C ILE A 286 -2.81 -3.35 -16.62
N PRO A 287 -2.75 -4.38 -17.49
CA PRO A 287 -1.84 -4.36 -18.63
C PRO A 287 -2.12 -3.22 -19.62
N VAL A 288 -3.40 -2.87 -19.81
CA VAL A 288 -3.81 -1.79 -20.71
C VAL A 288 -3.32 -0.45 -20.19
N VAL A 289 -3.59 -0.15 -18.91
CA VAL A 289 -3.17 1.11 -18.28
C VAL A 289 -1.65 1.23 -18.25
N LEU A 290 -0.93 0.14 -17.99
CA LEU A 290 0.54 0.14 -18.03
C LEU A 290 1.09 0.43 -19.42
N GLN A 291 0.51 -0.18 -20.47
CA GLN A 291 0.90 0.13 -21.84
C GLN A 291 0.64 1.59 -22.21
N GLU A 292 -0.46 2.19 -21.75
CA GLU A 292 -0.75 3.61 -21.97
C GLU A 292 0.31 4.50 -21.29
N ILE A 293 0.64 4.21 -20.03
CA ILE A 293 1.71 4.90 -19.28
C ILE A 293 3.05 4.76 -20.00
N ASP A 294 3.33 3.59 -20.59
CA ASP A 294 4.56 3.34 -21.33
C ASP A 294 4.61 3.94 -22.74
N LYS A 295 3.46 4.08 -23.41
CA LYS A 295 3.34 4.73 -24.72
C LYS A 295 3.36 6.24 -24.64
N GLY A 296 2.96 6.84 -23.51
CA GLY A 296 3.11 8.28 -23.23
C GLY A 296 4.56 8.73 -23.02
N LYS A 297 5.52 8.05 -23.65
CA LYS A 297 6.93 8.39 -23.76
C LYS A 297 7.17 9.33 -24.93
#